data_AF-A0A2J4ZUH4-F1
#
_entry.id   AF-A0A2J4ZUH4-F1
#
_cell.length_a   1.000
_cell.length_b   1.000
_cell.length_c   1.000
_cell.angle_alpha   90.00
_cell.angle_beta   90.00
_cell.angle_gamma   90.00
#
_symmetry.space_group_name_H-M   'P 1'
#
loop_
_entity.id
_entity.type
_entity.pdbx_description
1 polymer ?
#
loop_
_entity_poly.entity_id
_entity_poly.type
_entity_poly.pdbx_seq_one_letter_code
_entity_poly.pdbx_strand_id
1 'polypeptide(L)'
;MSQILTLPRRSVHLRPLLWLLPPLLVLATLFFYPLLLIGEQALRDTEGHLGLETFWQVVESRRFLSALLNTLQIAVIATSGCLLLGSVLALILVFIPFPGSQLISRIIDTFIALPTFLITLAFTFIYG
;
A
#
# COMPACT_ATOMS: atom_id res chain seq x y z
N MET A 1 47.59 8.38 29.12
CA MET A 1 46.64 9.23 28.38
C MET A 1 46.58 8.72 26.94
N SER A 2 45.39 8.80 26.33
CA SER A 2 45.02 8.43 24.94
C SER A 2 45.05 6.95 24.53
N GLN A 3 44.03 6.19 24.93
CA GLN A 3 43.50 5.11 24.09
C GLN A 3 42.70 5.74 22.95
N ILE A 4 43.24 5.68 21.74
CA ILE A 4 42.59 6.16 20.53
C ILE A 4 41.67 5.04 20.06
N LEU A 5 40.36 5.21 20.27
CA LEU A 5 39.31 4.38 19.66
C LEU A 5 39.45 4.44 18.14
N THR A 6 40.08 3.41 17.54
CA THR A 6 40.02 3.19 16.10
C THR A 6 38.65 2.62 15.76
N LEU A 7 37.69 3.50 15.48
CA LEU A 7 36.40 3.11 14.93
C LEU A 7 36.63 2.43 13.56
N PRO A 8 36.12 1.21 13.33
CA PRO A 8 36.22 0.57 12.02
C PRO A 8 35.45 1.41 11.00
N ARG A 9 36.18 1.96 10.02
CA ARG A 9 35.60 2.66 8.86
C ARG A 9 34.80 1.62 8.07
N ARG A 10 33.48 1.56 8.29
CA ARG A 10 32.55 0.69 7.57
C ARG A 10 32.61 1.07 6.09
N SER A 11 33.41 0.35 5.31
CA SER A 11 33.44 0.49 3.86
C SER A 11 32.09 0.03 3.34
N VAL A 12 31.23 0.98 2.99
CA VAL A 12 29.97 0.69 2.30
C VAL A 12 30.36 0.04 0.97
N HIS A 13 30.06 -1.25 0.82
CA HIS A 13 30.15 -1.91 -0.48
C HIS A 13 29.10 -1.26 -1.39
N LEU A 14 29.52 -0.29 -2.22
CA LEU A 14 28.64 0.46 -3.14
C LEU A 14 28.31 -0.33 -4.42
N ARG A 15 29.10 -1.37 -4.74
CA ARG A 15 28.93 -2.20 -5.94
C ARG A 15 27.59 -2.94 -6.03
N PRO A 16 27.07 -3.57 -4.96
CA PRO A 16 25.74 -4.18 -4.97
C PRO A 16 24.62 -3.15 -5.14
N LEU A 17 24.77 -1.97 -4.53
CA LEU A 17 23.79 -0.88 -4.62
C LEU A 17 23.70 -0.29 -6.03
N LEU A 18 24.85 -0.18 -6.72
CA LEU A 18 24.90 0.25 -8.12
C LEU A 18 24.19 -0.73 -9.07
N TRP A 19 24.11 -2.03 -8.72
CA TRP A 19 23.38 -3.02 -9.51
C TRP A 19 21.87 -3.01 -9.24
N LEU A 20 21.44 -2.51 -8.08
CA LEU A 20 20.02 -2.26 -7.77
C LEU A 20 19.48 -1.01 -8.46
N LEU A 21 20.37 -0.09 -8.87
CA LEU A 21 20.02 1.19 -9.46
C LEU A 21 19.25 1.08 -10.78
N PRO A 22 19.67 0.26 -11.77
CA PRO A 22 18.94 0.09 -13.02
C PRO A 22 17.51 -0.46 -12.86
N PRO A 23 17.25 -1.58 -12.14
CA PRO A 23 15.88 -2.07 -11.98
C PRO A 23 15.01 -1.11 -11.16
N LEU A 24 15.59 -0.41 -10.17
CA LEU A 24 14.88 0.60 -9.39
C LEU A 24 14.50 1.81 -10.26
N LEU A 25 15.40 2.27 -11.13
CA LEU A 25 15.12 3.35 -12.08
C LEU A 25 14.01 2.97 -13.04
N VAL A 26 14.05 1.76 -13.62
CA VAL A 26 12.99 1.28 -14.53
C VAL A 26 11.64 1.25 -13.80
N LEU A 27 11.59 0.70 -12.60
CA LEU A 27 10.36 0.63 -11.80
C LEU A 27 9.85 2.04 -11.43
N ALA A 28 10.76 2.92 -11.01
CA ALA A 28 10.42 4.30 -10.69
C ALA A 28 9.88 5.03 -11.92
N THR A 29 10.54 4.94 -13.07
CA THR A 29 10.05 5.56 -14.31
C THR A 29 8.69 5.00 -14.70
N LEU A 30 8.49 3.68 -14.71
CA LEU A 30 7.21 3.08 -15.07
C LEU A 30 6.06 3.47 -14.12
N PHE A 31 6.35 3.67 -12.83
CA PHE A 31 5.36 4.08 -11.85
C PHE A 31 5.10 5.60 -11.91
N PHE A 32 6.14 6.42 -11.84
CA PHE A 32 6.01 7.87 -11.74
C PHE A 32 5.62 8.54 -13.06
N TYR A 33 6.03 8.01 -14.22
CA TYR A 33 5.68 8.60 -15.51
C TYR A 33 4.16 8.73 -15.72
N PRO A 34 3.32 7.69 -15.58
CA PRO A 34 1.87 7.82 -15.70
C PRO A 34 1.27 8.71 -14.60
N LEU A 35 1.80 8.67 -13.37
CA LEU A 35 1.32 9.53 -12.29
C LEU A 35 1.56 11.02 -12.60
N LEU A 36 2.73 11.34 -13.15
CA LEU A 36 3.05 12.70 -13.59
C LEU A 36 2.14 13.15 -14.73
N LEU A 37 1.87 12.27 -15.71
CA LEU A 37 0.93 12.57 -16.80
C LEU A 37 -0.50 12.86 -16.27
N ILE A 38 -0.97 12.07 -15.31
CA ILE A 38 -2.27 12.30 -14.66
C ILE A 38 -2.25 13.63 -13.90
N GLY A 39 -1.16 13.92 -13.19
CA GLY A 39 -0.96 15.19 -12.49
C GLY A 39 -0.96 16.39 -13.44
N GLU A 40 -0.28 16.29 -14.57
CA GLU A 40 -0.29 17.33 -15.60
C GLU A 40 -1.68 17.52 -16.20
N GLN A 41 -2.42 16.45 -16.45
CA GLN A 41 -3.81 16.52 -16.93
C GLN A 41 -4.73 17.16 -15.90
N ALA A 42 -4.53 16.90 -14.61
CA ALA A 42 -5.31 17.53 -13.54
C ALA A 42 -5.05 19.05 -13.40
N LEU A 43 -3.91 19.53 -13.92
CA LEU A 43 -3.49 20.94 -13.90
C LEU A 43 -3.78 21.67 -15.21
N ARG A 44 -4.23 20.97 -16.25
CA ARG A 44 -4.58 21.54 -17.55
C ARG A 44 -6.08 21.62 -17.68
N ASP A 45 -6.57 22.78 -18.06
CA ASP A 45 -7.97 22.97 -18.42
C ASP A 45 -8.27 22.40 -19.83
N THR A 46 -9.54 22.30 -20.18
CA THR A 46 -10.07 21.77 -21.45
C THR A 46 -9.47 22.46 -22.68
N GLU A 47 -9.05 23.73 -22.54
CA GLU A 47 -8.41 24.51 -23.60
C GLU A 47 -6.86 24.47 -23.59
N GLY A 48 -6.25 23.69 -22.68
CA GLY A 48 -4.80 23.49 -22.61
C GLY A 48 -4.02 24.52 -21.77
N HIS A 49 -4.73 25.43 -21.09
CA HIS A 49 -4.16 26.40 -20.16
C HIS A 49 -3.88 25.76 -18.79
N LEU A 50 -2.83 26.24 -18.09
CA LEU A 50 -2.56 25.82 -16.70
C LEU A 50 -3.65 26.40 -15.79
N GLY A 51 -4.52 25.55 -15.27
CA GLY A 51 -5.68 25.94 -14.49
C GLY A 51 -6.05 24.88 -13.44
N LEU A 52 -6.34 25.34 -12.23
CA LEU A 52 -6.83 24.48 -11.12
C LEU A 52 -8.35 24.35 -11.12
N GLU A 53 -9.02 24.80 -12.18
CA GLU A 53 -10.49 24.86 -12.26
C GLU A 53 -11.11 23.47 -12.27
N THR A 54 -10.59 22.56 -13.09
CA THR A 54 -11.03 21.16 -13.13
C THR A 54 -10.84 20.46 -11.79
N PHE A 55 -9.72 20.74 -11.10
CA PHE A 55 -9.47 20.22 -9.75
C PHE A 55 -10.50 20.75 -8.75
N TRP A 56 -10.77 22.06 -8.77
CA TRP A 56 -11.76 22.66 -7.86
C TRP A 56 -13.17 22.13 -8.11
N GLN A 57 -13.55 21.93 -9.36
CA GLN A 57 -14.84 21.36 -9.73
C GLN A 57 -15.04 19.94 -9.16
N VAL A 58 -13.99 19.12 -9.12
CA VAL A 58 -14.03 17.78 -8.51
C VAL A 58 -14.15 17.87 -6.99
N VAL A 59 -13.39 18.76 -6.35
CA VAL A 59 -13.44 18.91 -4.88
C VAL A 59 -14.77 19.50 -4.41
N GLU A 60 -15.37 20.41 -5.17
CA GLU A 60 -16.68 21.00 -4.86
C GLU A 60 -17.84 20.03 -5.12
N SER A 61 -17.61 18.98 -5.93
CA SER A 61 -18.61 17.96 -6.22
C SER A 61 -19.02 17.22 -4.94
N ARG A 62 -20.23 17.48 -4.45
CA ARG A 62 -20.82 16.75 -3.31
C ARG A 62 -20.82 15.25 -3.52
N ARG A 63 -20.99 14.76 -4.76
CA ARG A 63 -20.96 13.33 -5.06
C ARG A 63 -19.57 12.74 -4.86
N PHE A 64 -18.52 13.46 -5.28
CA PHE A 64 -17.14 13.05 -5.07
C PHE A 64 -16.79 13.04 -3.59
N LEU A 65 -17.10 14.12 -2.87
CA LEU A 65 -16.77 14.22 -1.45
C LEU A 65 -17.52 13.18 -0.60
N SER A 66 -18.80 12.94 -0.87
CA SER A 66 -19.57 11.87 -0.20
C SER A 66 -19.00 10.48 -0.48
N ALA A 67 -18.61 10.20 -1.72
CA ALA A 67 -17.96 8.93 -2.06
C ALA A 67 -16.61 8.77 -1.35
N LEU A 68 -15.79 9.83 -1.35
CA LEU A 68 -14.48 9.85 -0.69
C LEU A 68 -14.60 9.62 0.82
N LEU A 69 -15.53 10.31 1.48
CA LEU A 69 -15.77 10.14 2.91
C LEU A 69 -16.28 8.74 3.24
N ASN A 70 -17.16 8.17 2.42
CA ASN A 70 -17.61 6.79 2.60
C ASN A 70 -16.45 5.79 2.46
N THR A 71 -15.61 5.93 1.43
CA THR A 71 -14.42 5.10 1.25
C THR A 71 -13.47 5.22 2.44
N LEU A 72 -13.22 6.44 2.93
CA LEU A 72 -12.36 6.68 4.09
C LEU A 72 -12.94 6.05 5.35
N GLN A 73 -14.25 6.19 5.59
CA GLN A 73 -14.93 5.59 6.73
C GLN A 73 -14.83 4.06 6.69
N ILE A 74 -15.12 3.44 5.54
CA ILE A 74 -14.97 1.98 5.36
C ILE A 74 -13.52 1.57 5.62
N ALA A 75 -12.55 2.29 5.04
CA ALA A 75 -11.13 1.98 5.19
C ALA A 75 -10.67 2.06 6.65
N VAL A 76 -11.08 3.07 7.40
CA VAL A 76 -10.73 3.25 8.82
C VAL A 76 -11.34 2.15 9.69
N ILE A 77 -12.63 1.85 9.49
CA ILE A 77 -13.32 0.81 10.26
C ILE A 77 -12.72 -0.57 9.95
N ALA A 78 -12.52 -0.90 8.67
CA ALA A 78 -11.93 -2.15 8.24
C ALA A 78 -10.49 -2.30 8.76
N THR A 79 -9.65 -1.27 8.62
CA THR A 79 -8.26 -1.30 9.11
C THR A 79 -8.21 -1.49 10.62
N SER A 80 -9.05 -0.78 11.37
CA SER A 80 -9.12 -0.93 12.82
C SER A 80 -9.54 -2.33 13.23
N GLY A 81 -10.55 -2.90 12.55
CA GLY A 81 -10.97 -4.30 12.74
C GLY A 81 -9.86 -5.29 12.42
N CYS A 82 -9.17 -5.12 11.29
CA CYS A 82 -8.03 -5.94 10.89
C CYS A 82 -6.87 -5.83 11.89
N LEU A 83 -6.57 -4.64 12.42
CA LEU A 83 -5.53 -4.46 13.43
C LEU A 83 -5.89 -5.19 14.72
N LEU A 84 -7.12 -5.02 15.21
CA LEU A 84 -7.54 -5.68 16.45
C LEU A 84 -7.56 -7.21 16.31
N LEU A 85 -8.30 -7.73 15.32
CA LEU A 85 -8.46 -9.17 15.13
C LEU A 85 -7.18 -9.83 14.63
N GLY A 86 -6.49 -9.20 13.69
CA GLY A 86 -5.24 -9.68 13.11
C GLY A 86 -4.10 -9.66 14.10
N SER A 87 -3.99 -8.65 14.96
CA SER A 87 -2.96 -8.63 16.02
C SER A 87 -3.20 -9.74 17.03
N VAL A 88 -4.44 -9.93 17.48
CA VAL A 88 -4.78 -11.04 18.41
C VAL A 88 -4.42 -12.39 17.78
N LEU A 89 -4.82 -12.61 16.52
CA LEU A 89 -4.49 -13.84 15.79
C LEU A 89 -2.97 -14.03 15.62
N ALA A 90 -2.25 -12.97 15.26
CA ALA A 90 -0.79 -13.02 15.11
C ALA A 90 -0.08 -13.35 16.42
N LEU A 91 -0.50 -12.74 17.54
CA LEU A 91 0.04 -13.04 18.87
C LEU A 91 -0.22 -14.50 19.25
N ILE A 92 -1.43 -15.01 19.01
CA ILE A 92 -1.76 -16.43 19.27
C ILE A 92 -0.87 -17.36 18.46
N LEU A 93 -0.73 -17.11 17.15
CA LEU A 93 0.07 -17.96 16.26
C LEU A 93 1.57 -17.93 16.59
N VAL A 94 2.09 -16.78 17.04
CA VAL A 94 3.51 -16.63 17.38
C VAL A 94 3.85 -17.22 18.75
N PHE A 95 2.99 -17.00 19.76
CA PHE A 95 3.32 -17.35 21.14
C PHE A 95 2.75 -18.70 21.62
N ILE A 96 1.75 -19.27 20.94
CA ILE A 96 1.11 -20.53 21.35
C ILE A 96 1.41 -21.63 20.32
N PRO A 97 2.27 -22.61 20.64
CA PRO A 97 2.54 -23.73 19.74
C PRO A 97 1.41 -24.77 19.83
N PHE A 98 0.30 -24.52 19.15
CA PHE A 98 -0.80 -25.50 19.03
C PHE A 98 -0.70 -26.30 17.70
N PRO A 99 -1.15 -27.57 17.70
CA PRO A 99 -0.92 -28.50 16.58
C PRO A 99 -1.59 -28.10 15.24
N GLY A 100 -2.59 -27.22 15.28
CA GLY A 100 -3.31 -26.72 14.10
C GLY A 100 -2.76 -25.41 13.49
N SER A 101 -1.71 -24.81 14.07
CA SER A 101 -1.19 -23.49 13.66
C SER A 101 -0.79 -23.44 12.18
N GLN A 102 -0.12 -24.49 11.70
CA GLN A 102 0.33 -24.60 10.30
C GLN A 102 -0.82 -24.62 9.29
N LEU A 103 -1.95 -25.25 9.63
CA LEU A 103 -3.12 -25.28 8.75
C LEU A 103 -3.73 -23.88 8.62
N ILE A 104 -3.86 -23.16 9.75
CA ILE A 104 -4.39 -21.80 9.78
C ILE A 104 -3.50 -20.86 8.97
N SER A 105 -2.17 -20.92 9.16
CA SER A 105 -1.22 -20.12 8.38
C SER A 105 -1.38 -20.34 6.88
N ARG A 106 -1.51 -21.60 6.43
CA ARG A 106 -1.72 -21.90 5.00
C ARG A 106 -3.03 -21.34 4.45
N ILE A 107 -4.11 -21.37 5.25
CA ILE A 107 -5.39 -20.78 4.84
C ILE A 107 -5.24 -19.28 4.64
N ILE A 108 -4.57 -18.58 5.56
CA ILE A 108 -4.28 -17.14 5.45
C ILE A 108 -3.48 -16.85 4.18
N ASP A 109 -2.41 -17.58 3.92
CA ASP A 109 -1.59 -17.42 2.71
C ASP A 109 -2.40 -17.66 1.43
N THR A 110 -3.31 -18.64 1.46
CA THR A 110 -4.20 -18.94 0.33
C THR A 110 -5.15 -17.77 0.05
N PHE A 111 -5.73 -17.15 1.09
CA PHE A 111 -6.59 -15.97 0.93
C PHE A 111 -5.85 -14.79 0.30
N ILE A 112 -4.57 -14.60 0.60
CA ILE A 112 -3.76 -13.53 -0.01
C ILE A 112 -3.51 -13.81 -1.50
N ALA A 113 -3.42 -15.08 -1.88
CA ALA A 113 -3.26 -15.49 -3.28
C ALA A 113 -4.56 -15.48 -4.08
N LEU A 114 -5.73 -15.39 -3.43
CA LEU A 114 -7.02 -15.39 -4.12
C LEU A 114 -7.20 -14.09 -4.93
N PRO A 115 -7.70 -14.19 -6.17
CA PRO A 115 -8.15 -13.03 -6.92
C PRO A 115 -9.26 -12.27 -6.17
N THR A 116 -9.13 -10.94 -6.08
CA THR A 116 -10.10 -10.07 -5.36
C THR A 116 -11.54 -10.29 -5.83
N PHE A 117 -11.74 -10.60 -7.12
CA PHE A 117 -13.04 -10.90 -7.69
C PHE A 117 -13.75 -12.09 -7.01
N LEU A 118 -13.01 -13.16 -6.71
CA LEU A 118 -13.58 -14.35 -6.05
C LEU A 118 -14.01 -14.02 -4.62
N ILE A 119 -13.24 -13.18 -3.92
CA ILE A 119 -13.56 -12.72 -2.57
C ILE A 119 -14.88 -11.94 -2.59
N THR A 120 -15.03 -11.01 -3.54
CA THR A 120 -16.27 -10.24 -3.69
C THR A 120 -17.47 -11.14 -4.00
N LEU A 121 -17.35 -12.08 -4.95
CA LEU A 121 -18.43 -13.01 -5.28
C LEU A 121 -18.84 -13.91 -4.10
N ALA A 122 -17.87 -14.42 -3.34
CA ALA A 122 -18.16 -15.23 -2.16
C ALA A 122 -18.99 -14.45 -1.14
N PHE A 123 -18.64 -13.19 -0.88
CA PHE A 123 -19.44 -12.34 -0.01
C PHE A 123 -20.82 -12.03 -0.59
N THR A 124 -20.94 -11.83 -1.90
CA THR A 124 -22.25 -11.68 -2.54
C THR A 124 -23.12 -12.92 -2.35
N PHE A 125 -22.58 -14.13 -2.43
CA PHE A 125 -23.38 -15.34 -2.18
C PHE A 125 -23.72 -15.57 -0.70
N ILE A 126 -22.90 -15.07 0.23
CA ILE A 126 -23.13 -15.23 1.68
C ILE A 126 -24.10 -14.16 2.22
N TYR A 127 -24.00 -12.93 1.73
CA TYR A 127 -24.69 -11.75 2.29
C TYR A 127 -25.68 -11.07 1.33
N GLY A 128 -25.64 -11.39 0.03
CA GLY A 128 -26.54 -10.87 -1.01
C GLY A 128 -27.73 -11.79 -1.25
#